data_AF-B6SW54-F1
#
_entry.id   AF-B6SW54-F1
#
_cell.length_a   1.000
_cell.length_b   1.000
_cell.length_c   1.000
_cell.angle_alpha   90.00
_cell.angle_beta   90.00
_cell.angle_gamma   90.00
#
_symmetry.space_group_name_H-M   'P 1'
#
loop_
_entity.id
_entity.type
_entity.pdbx_description
1 polymer ?
#
loop_
_entity_poly.entity_id
_entity_poly.type
_entity_poly.pdbx_seq_one_letter_code
_entity_poly.pdbx_strand_id
1 'polypeptide(L)'
;MTCAAYSIRGPLMLAARRSSDVFASSKSCNGKSSVSYPVIQWWSSNCSSFTMRHVASHHHLIVKASATWHSKASATDAATASDERITVLVIGGGGREHALCYALNRSPSCAAVLCAPGNAGIAQSGDATCISDLDISSSDDVISFCRKREVGMVVVGPEAPLVAGLVNDLVKVGIPTFGPSSEAAALEGSKDFMKKLCDKYNIPTAKYRTFTDAVEAKKYVKNEGAPIVVKADGLAAGKGVVVAMTLDEAFEAIDSMLVEGSFGSAGSLVIIEEFLEGEEASFFALVDGTNALPLESAQDHKRVGDGDVGPNTGGMGAYSPAPIVTDELKRTVMESIIIPTVKGMSTEGCKFVGVLYAGLMIEKKSGLPKLIEYNVRFGDPECQVLMMRLESDLAQVLLSACQGKLGNVSLTWSPEMAMVVVMASQGYPGPYKKGTVIKNVDKAEQVSPAVKIFHAGTALDGDGNLVAVGGRVLGVTAKGKDIEEARARAYGAVDAVEWPEGFFRHDIGWRALRQKQAAK
;
A
#
# COMPACT_ATOMS: atom_id res chain seq x y z
N MET A 1 11.80 -26.56 -44.96
CA MET A 1 12.80 -26.38 -46.05
C MET A 1 13.52 -25.09 -45.72
N THR A 2 14.79 -24.99 -45.37
CA THR A 2 16.02 -25.75 -45.71
C THR A 2 17.08 -25.49 -44.62
N CYS A 3 17.91 -26.51 -44.37
CA CYS A 3 19.08 -26.53 -43.49
C CYS A 3 20.28 -25.71 -44.00
N ALA A 4 21.16 -25.29 -43.07
CA ALA A 4 22.64 -25.42 -43.08
C ALA A 4 23.18 -24.86 -41.74
N ALA A 5 23.79 -25.58 -40.79
CA ALA A 5 24.97 -26.46 -40.74
C ALA A 5 26.29 -25.75 -40.29
N TYR A 6 26.65 -26.00 -39.02
CA TYR A 6 27.96 -26.23 -38.36
C TYR A 6 29.24 -25.44 -38.71
N SER A 7 30.00 -25.04 -37.67
CA SER A 7 31.35 -25.59 -37.40
C SER A 7 31.89 -25.25 -36.00
N ILE A 8 32.48 -26.26 -35.35
CA ILE A 8 33.21 -26.25 -34.07
C ILE A 8 34.72 -26.14 -34.34
N ARG A 9 35.50 -25.52 -33.43
CA ARG A 9 36.90 -25.90 -33.13
C ARG A 9 37.37 -25.29 -31.80
N GLY A 10 37.77 -26.15 -30.84
CA GLY A 10 38.67 -25.80 -29.71
C GLY A 10 40.14 -25.77 -30.16
N PRO A 11 41.14 -25.54 -29.25
CA PRO A 11 41.37 -26.40 -28.08
C PRO A 11 41.87 -25.72 -26.78
N LEU A 12 42.01 -26.54 -25.73
CA LEU A 12 42.60 -26.34 -24.39
C LEU A 12 44.01 -25.69 -24.35
N MET A 13 44.31 -24.97 -23.27
CA MET A 13 45.59 -25.10 -22.55
C MET A 13 45.47 -24.82 -21.03
N LEU A 14 46.02 -25.74 -20.24
CA LEU A 14 46.32 -25.65 -18.81
C LEU A 14 47.50 -24.70 -18.56
N ALA A 15 47.50 -23.98 -17.42
CA ALA A 15 48.72 -23.71 -16.67
C ALA A 15 48.41 -23.42 -15.18
N ALA A 16 48.84 -24.33 -14.32
CA ALA A 16 49.01 -24.11 -12.89
C ALA A 16 50.43 -23.55 -12.62
N ARG A 17 50.58 -22.64 -11.65
CA ARG A 17 51.81 -22.51 -10.85
C ARG A 17 51.50 -22.09 -9.40
N ARG A 18 51.95 -22.96 -8.48
CA ARG A 18 52.38 -22.69 -7.09
C ARG A 18 53.54 -21.67 -7.10
N SER A 19 54.01 -21.02 -6.04
CA SER A 19 54.11 -21.16 -4.57
C SER A 19 54.53 -19.75 -4.07
N SER A 20 54.52 -19.33 -2.80
CA SER A 20 55.26 -19.80 -1.61
C SER A 20 54.94 -18.75 -0.50
N ASP A 21 54.53 -19.13 0.72
CA ASP A 21 55.39 -19.25 1.94
C ASP A 21 55.78 -17.88 2.57
N VAL A 22 55.77 -17.54 3.86
CA VAL A 22 55.68 -18.16 5.22
C VAL A 22 55.34 -16.98 6.19
N PHE A 23 54.51 -17.08 7.25
CA PHE A 23 54.83 -17.30 8.68
C PHE A 23 53.52 -17.03 9.46
N ALA A 24 52.87 -17.94 10.20
CA ALA A 24 53.25 -18.76 11.35
C ALA A 24 53.26 -18.02 12.71
N SER A 25 52.27 -18.38 13.55
CA SER A 25 52.35 -18.77 14.98
C SER A 25 51.11 -18.24 15.73
N SER A 26 50.12 -19.08 16.01
CA SER A 26 49.99 -20.04 17.11
C SER A 26 49.69 -19.41 18.47
N LYS A 27 48.51 -19.74 19.03
CA LYS A 27 48.37 -20.34 20.36
C LYS A 27 46.95 -20.86 20.57
N SER A 28 46.89 -22.13 20.94
CA SER A 28 45.73 -22.88 21.41
C SER A 28 45.29 -22.41 22.80
N CYS A 29 44.02 -22.64 23.14
CA CYS A 29 43.68 -23.24 24.43
C CYS A 29 42.37 -24.04 24.33
N ASN A 30 42.45 -25.29 24.81
CA ASN A 30 41.35 -26.21 25.07
C ASN A 30 40.44 -25.67 26.19
N GLY A 31 39.14 -25.95 26.11
CA GLY A 31 38.21 -25.82 27.22
C GLY A 31 36.99 -26.72 27.01
N LYS A 32 36.97 -27.87 27.67
CA LYS A 32 35.83 -28.80 27.79
C LYS A 32 34.76 -28.24 28.73
N SER A 33 33.56 -28.83 28.64
CA SER A 33 32.46 -28.90 29.62
C SER A 33 31.66 -27.60 29.84
N SER A 34 30.35 -27.59 30.07
CA SER A 34 29.36 -28.62 30.42
C SER A 34 27.95 -28.10 30.12
N VAL A 35 27.04 -29.05 29.88
CA VAL A 35 25.58 -28.91 29.89
C VAL A 35 25.07 -28.63 31.30
N SER A 36 24.06 -27.75 31.44
CA SER A 36 23.16 -27.74 32.60
C SER A 36 21.78 -27.17 32.25
N TYR A 37 20.77 -28.04 32.33
CA TYR A 37 19.37 -27.69 32.58
C TYR A 37 19.16 -27.50 34.10
N PRO A 38 18.11 -26.78 34.53
CA PRO A 38 17.42 -27.11 35.76
C PRO A 38 16.02 -27.64 35.49
N VAL A 39 15.78 -28.86 35.98
CA VAL A 39 14.47 -29.46 36.22
C VAL A 39 14.13 -29.21 37.70
N ILE A 40 12.94 -28.63 37.92
CA ILE A 40 11.96 -28.80 39.00
C ILE A 40 12.47 -28.99 40.45
N GLN A 41 11.97 -28.14 41.35
CA GLN A 41 11.52 -28.62 42.66
C GLN A 41 10.22 -27.92 43.12
N TRP A 42 9.24 -28.77 43.42
CA TRP A 42 8.01 -28.51 44.16
C TRP A 42 8.28 -28.28 45.65
N TRP A 43 7.39 -27.52 46.29
CA TRP A 43 6.75 -27.66 47.62
C TRP A 43 6.01 -26.33 47.87
N SER A 44 4.90 -26.19 48.59
CA SER A 44 3.76 -27.03 48.97
C SER A 44 2.82 -26.06 49.73
N SER A 45 1.51 -26.25 49.56
CA SER A 45 0.46 -25.98 50.56
C SER A 45 0.16 -24.53 50.98
N ASN A 46 -1.04 -24.05 50.60
CA ASN A 46 -2.06 -23.78 51.63
C ASN A 46 -3.49 -23.83 51.06
N CYS A 47 -4.29 -24.70 51.67
CA CYS A 47 -5.74 -24.81 51.57
C CYS A 47 -6.43 -23.60 52.22
N SER A 48 -7.55 -23.14 51.66
CA SER A 48 -8.86 -23.14 52.37
C SER A 48 -10.04 -22.88 51.42
N SER A 49 -10.84 -23.93 51.23
CA SER A 49 -12.31 -24.03 51.10
C SER A 49 -13.19 -22.78 50.96
N PHE A 50 -14.17 -22.81 50.02
CA PHE A 50 -15.61 -22.69 50.36
C PHE A 50 -16.56 -23.24 49.26
N THR A 51 -17.13 -24.40 49.56
CA THR A 51 -18.49 -24.94 49.33
C THR A 51 -19.37 -24.60 48.10
N MET A 52 -19.71 -25.65 47.33
CA MET A 52 -20.99 -25.80 46.60
C MET A 52 -22.14 -26.21 47.54
N ARG A 53 -23.37 -25.77 47.25
CA ARG A 53 -24.60 -26.51 47.59
C ARG A 53 -25.66 -26.41 46.47
N HIS A 54 -26.16 -27.57 46.06
CA HIS A 54 -27.40 -27.79 45.33
C HIS A 54 -28.53 -28.09 46.33
N VAL A 55 -29.76 -27.60 46.11
CA VAL A 55 -31.04 -28.31 46.40
C VAL A 55 -32.15 -27.81 45.44
N ALA A 56 -32.95 -28.74 44.91
CA ALA A 56 -34.18 -28.57 44.09
C ALA A 56 -35.37 -27.97 44.91
N SER A 57 -36.58 -27.60 44.44
CA SER A 57 -37.52 -28.24 43.49
C SER A 57 -38.83 -27.42 43.26
N HIS A 58 -39.39 -27.50 42.04
CA HIS A 58 -40.81 -27.56 41.60
C HIS A 58 -41.90 -26.54 42.04
N HIS A 59 -42.60 -25.94 41.06
CA HIS A 59 -44.07 -26.11 40.82
C HIS A 59 -44.54 -25.51 39.46
N HIS A 60 -45.46 -26.22 38.80
CA HIS A 60 -46.13 -25.88 37.53
C HIS A 60 -47.24 -24.84 37.70
N LEU A 61 -47.48 -24.00 36.67
CA LEU A 61 -48.85 -23.68 36.24
C LEU A 61 -48.88 -23.29 34.75
N ILE A 62 -49.74 -23.98 33.99
CA ILE A 62 -50.05 -23.74 32.57
C ILE A 62 -51.30 -22.86 32.52
N VAL A 63 -51.27 -21.75 31.78
CA VAL A 63 -52.48 -21.08 31.27
C VAL A 63 -52.27 -20.76 29.78
N LYS A 64 -53.14 -21.33 28.95
CA LYS A 64 -53.29 -20.99 27.53
C LYS A 64 -54.20 -19.76 27.39
N ALA A 65 -53.82 -18.81 26.55
CA ALA A 65 -54.77 -18.01 25.76
C ALA A 65 -54.08 -17.48 24.49
N SER A 66 -54.79 -17.64 23.39
CA SER A 66 -54.40 -17.43 21.99
C SER A 66 -54.56 -15.98 21.53
N ALA A 67 -53.68 -15.53 20.63
CA ALA A 67 -54.06 -14.62 19.54
C ALA A 67 -53.05 -14.73 18.39
N THR A 68 -53.55 -15.19 17.25
CA THR A 68 -52.86 -15.30 15.96
C THR A 68 -52.54 -13.94 15.36
N TRP A 69 -51.30 -13.79 14.87
CA TRP A 69 -50.96 -12.82 13.82
C TRP A 69 -50.24 -13.56 12.70
N HIS A 70 -50.75 -13.42 11.48
CA HIS A 70 -50.18 -13.99 10.26
C HIS A 70 -48.88 -13.27 9.92
N SER A 71 -47.74 -13.99 9.84
CA SER A 71 -46.59 -13.51 9.08
C SER A 71 -46.62 -14.14 7.69
N LYS A 72 -46.65 -13.27 6.67
CA LYS A 72 -46.34 -13.65 5.29
C LYS A 72 -44.90 -14.15 5.26
N ALA A 73 -44.70 -15.35 4.72
CA ALA A 73 -43.40 -15.83 4.33
C ALA A 73 -42.78 -14.85 3.32
N SER A 74 -41.66 -14.25 3.71
CA SER A 74 -40.71 -13.62 2.80
C SER A 74 -39.55 -14.59 2.70
N ALA A 75 -39.46 -15.30 1.57
CA ALA A 75 -38.29 -16.08 1.21
C ALA A 75 -37.12 -15.13 1.01
N THR A 76 -36.27 -14.99 2.03
CA THR A 76 -34.90 -14.52 1.86
C THR A 76 -34.03 -15.76 1.82
N ASP A 77 -33.64 -16.16 0.61
CA ASP A 77 -32.48 -17.03 0.41
C ASP A 77 -31.25 -16.29 0.95
N ALA A 78 -30.92 -16.59 2.20
CA ALA A 78 -29.61 -16.29 2.75
C ALA A 78 -28.62 -17.16 1.96
N ALA A 79 -27.87 -16.54 1.06
CA ALA A 79 -26.72 -17.16 0.44
C ALA A 79 -25.83 -17.71 1.56
N THR A 80 -25.68 -19.03 1.61
CA THR A 80 -24.75 -19.74 2.48
C THR A 80 -23.34 -19.21 2.22
N ALA A 81 -22.83 -18.38 3.13
CA ALA A 81 -21.41 -18.04 3.16
C ALA A 81 -20.64 -19.35 3.31
N SER A 82 -19.75 -19.65 2.36
CA SER A 82 -18.87 -20.81 2.46
C SER A 82 -17.93 -20.60 3.66
N ASP A 83 -17.94 -21.55 4.59
CA ASP A 83 -17.10 -21.63 5.80
C ASP A 83 -15.60 -21.88 5.48
N GLU A 84 -15.19 -21.67 4.23
CA GLU A 84 -13.87 -22.02 3.73
C GLU A 84 -12.92 -20.81 3.84
N ARG A 85 -12.03 -20.87 4.83
CA ARG A 85 -10.98 -19.85 5.00
C ARG A 85 -9.85 -20.09 4.01
N ILE A 86 -9.33 -19.01 3.41
CA ILE A 86 -8.27 -19.10 2.40
C ILE A 86 -6.91 -18.63 2.91
N THR A 87 -5.82 -19.24 2.43
CA THR A 87 -4.48 -18.68 2.57
C THR A 87 -4.27 -17.56 1.55
N VAL A 88 -3.80 -16.40 2.02
CA VAL A 88 -3.56 -15.22 1.17
C VAL A 88 -2.06 -14.96 1.07
N LEU A 89 -1.55 -14.74 -0.15
CA LEU A 89 -0.18 -14.30 -0.40
C LEU A 89 -0.17 -12.81 -0.77
N VAL A 90 0.49 -11.98 0.03
CA VAL A 90 0.72 -10.56 -0.25
C VAL A 90 2.08 -10.39 -0.91
N ILE A 91 2.12 -9.77 -2.09
CA ILE A 91 3.37 -9.43 -2.80
C ILE A 91 3.81 -8.02 -2.40
N GLY A 92 5.05 -7.88 -1.95
CA GLY A 92 5.70 -6.65 -1.52
C GLY A 92 6.28 -6.74 -0.11
N GLY A 93 6.62 -5.60 0.48
CA GLY A 93 7.34 -5.55 1.76
C GLY A 93 7.48 -4.15 2.35
N GLY A 94 6.68 -3.19 1.90
CA GLY A 94 6.58 -1.84 2.45
C GLY A 94 5.51 -1.71 3.55
N GLY A 95 5.27 -0.47 3.99
CA GLY A 95 4.30 -0.17 5.06
C GLY A 95 2.87 -0.48 4.64
N ARG A 96 2.54 -0.26 3.36
CA ARG A 96 1.27 -0.71 2.76
C ARG A 96 1.07 -2.22 2.85
N GLU A 97 2.08 -3.01 2.50
CA GLU A 97 1.95 -4.47 2.58
C GLU A 97 1.85 -4.96 4.03
N HIS A 98 2.54 -4.31 4.97
CA HIS A 98 2.34 -4.58 6.40
C HIS A 98 0.89 -4.27 6.82
N ALA A 99 0.35 -3.12 6.43
CA ALA A 99 -1.04 -2.76 6.73
C ALA A 99 -2.06 -3.74 6.14
N LEU A 100 -1.83 -4.21 4.90
CA LEU A 100 -2.64 -5.25 4.28
C LEU A 100 -2.53 -6.57 5.05
N CYS A 101 -1.33 -6.99 5.44
CA CYS A 101 -1.13 -8.20 6.24
C CYS A 101 -1.87 -8.11 7.57
N TYR A 102 -1.75 -6.98 8.27
CA TYR A 102 -2.45 -6.70 9.52
C TYR A 102 -3.98 -6.82 9.40
N ALA A 103 -4.57 -6.23 8.35
CA ALA A 103 -6.01 -6.34 8.14
C ALA A 103 -6.45 -7.75 7.69
N LEU A 104 -5.68 -8.41 6.82
CA LEU A 104 -5.96 -9.78 6.37
C LEU A 104 -5.85 -10.79 7.51
N ASN A 105 -4.90 -10.62 8.44
CA ASN A 105 -4.74 -11.50 9.60
C ASN A 105 -5.93 -11.43 10.57
N ARG A 106 -6.63 -10.29 10.59
CA ARG A 106 -7.88 -10.09 11.34
C ARG A 106 -9.14 -10.58 10.61
N SER A 107 -9.01 -10.97 9.34
CA SER A 107 -10.15 -11.34 8.50
C SER A 107 -10.66 -12.74 8.86
N PRO A 108 -11.96 -12.93 9.16
CA PRO A 108 -12.48 -14.25 9.51
C PRO A 108 -12.40 -15.25 8.34
N SER A 109 -12.47 -14.79 7.08
CA SER A 109 -12.27 -15.62 5.89
C SER A 109 -10.80 -15.91 5.56
N CYS A 110 -9.83 -15.40 6.32
CA CYS A 110 -8.41 -15.66 6.08
C CYS A 110 -7.89 -16.76 7.01
N ALA A 111 -7.30 -17.80 6.40
CA ALA A 111 -6.71 -18.91 7.12
C ALA A 111 -5.31 -18.59 7.65
N ALA A 112 -4.50 -18.00 6.78
CA ALA A 112 -3.13 -17.60 7.04
C ALA A 112 -2.72 -16.51 6.03
N VAL A 113 -1.85 -15.61 6.46
CA VAL A 113 -1.26 -14.58 5.60
C VAL A 113 0.22 -14.91 5.37
N LEU A 114 0.59 -14.99 4.10
CA LEU A 114 1.97 -15.07 3.63
C LEU A 114 2.36 -13.72 3.01
N CYS A 115 3.60 -13.30 3.13
CA CYS A 115 4.09 -12.07 2.51
C CYS A 115 5.45 -12.30 1.83
N ALA A 116 5.62 -11.86 0.59
CA ALA A 116 6.85 -12.08 -0.17
C ALA A 116 7.35 -10.78 -0.84
N PRO A 117 8.60 -10.36 -0.58
CA PRO A 117 9.51 -10.91 0.42
C PRO A 117 9.11 -10.57 1.87
N GLY A 118 8.19 -9.61 2.05
CA GLY A 118 7.89 -9.04 3.36
C GLY A 118 9.04 -8.19 3.91
N ASN A 119 9.04 -7.95 5.23
CA ASN A 119 10.13 -7.30 5.94
C ASN A 119 10.24 -7.81 7.39
N ALA A 120 11.27 -7.37 8.11
CA ALA A 120 11.52 -7.80 9.48
C ALA A 120 10.34 -7.51 10.42
N GLY A 121 9.74 -6.32 10.29
CA GLY A 121 8.60 -5.92 11.12
C GLY A 121 7.35 -6.74 10.88
N ILE A 122 7.02 -7.07 9.62
CA ILE A 122 5.87 -7.93 9.28
C ILE A 122 6.03 -9.32 9.95
N ALA A 123 7.25 -9.86 9.90
CA ALA A 123 7.55 -11.15 10.53
C ALA A 123 7.48 -11.08 12.07
N GLN A 124 8.07 -10.04 12.67
CA GLN A 124 8.12 -9.88 14.13
C GLN A 124 6.76 -9.53 14.75
N SER A 125 5.92 -8.77 14.05
CA SER A 125 4.57 -8.43 14.52
C SER A 125 3.61 -9.62 14.49
N GLY A 126 3.96 -10.69 13.76
CA GLY A 126 3.09 -11.85 13.55
C GLY A 126 1.93 -11.58 12.60
N ASP A 127 1.96 -10.49 11.82
CA ASP A 127 0.90 -10.13 10.87
C ASP A 127 0.94 -10.99 9.60
N ALA A 128 2.10 -11.56 9.25
CA ALA A 128 2.22 -12.57 8.19
C ALA A 128 3.49 -13.42 8.35
N THR A 129 3.50 -14.59 7.68
CA THR A 129 4.74 -15.35 7.47
C THR A 129 5.48 -14.80 6.25
N CYS A 130 6.64 -14.18 6.46
CA CYS A 130 7.48 -13.67 5.38
C CYS A 130 8.23 -14.80 4.65
N ILE A 131 8.23 -14.74 3.31
CA ILE A 131 8.86 -15.71 2.40
C ILE A 131 9.94 -14.96 1.61
N SER A 132 11.12 -14.82 2.19
CA SER A 132 12.20 -13.99 1.65
C SER A 132 12.91 -14.59 0.44
N ASP A 133 12.75 -15.90 0.20
CA ASP A 133 13.38 -16.66 -0.87
C ASP A 133 12.53 -16.79 -2.14
N LEU A 134 11.28 -16.31 -2.12
CA LEU A 134 10.42 -16.30 -3.30
C LEU A 134 10.79 -15.15 -4.24
N ASP A 135 11.13 -15.46 -5.50
CA ASP A 135 11.38 -14.45 -6.51
C ASP A 135 10.06 -13.92 -7.09
N ILE A 136 9.59 -12.80 -6.54
CA ILE A 136 8.35 -12.14 -6.96
C ILE A 136 8.42 -11.51 -8.37
N SER A 137 9.61 -11.46 -9.00
CA SER A 137 9.76 -11.03 -10.38
C SER A 137 9.58 -12.17 -11.39
N SER A 138 9.56 -13.41 -10.92
CA SER A 138 9.35 -14.62 -11.71
C SER A 138 7.92 -15.15 -11.52
N SER A 139 7.05 -14.96 -12.51
CA SER A 139 5.69 -15.51 -12.49
C SER A 139 5.68 -17.02 -12.25
N ASP A 140 6.63 -17.77 -12.85
CA ASP A 140 6.72 -19.22 -12.70
C ASP A 140 7.03 -19.64 -11.25
N ASP A 141 7.88 -18.88 -10.56
CA ASP A 141 8.22 -19.15 -9.16
C ASP A 141 7.01 -18.88 -8.25
N VAL A 142 6.34 -17.73 -8.45
CA VAL A 142 5.12 -17.37 -7.71
C VAL A 142 3.99 -18.39 -7.94
N ILE A 143 3.75 -18.82 -9.19
CA ILE A 143 2.75 -19.84 -9.52
C ILE A 143 3.08 -21.16 -8.82
N SER A 144 4.34 -21.59 -8.89
CA SER A 144 4.80 -22.84 -8.29
C SER A 144 4.63 -22.82 -6.77
N PHE A 145 4.98 -21.70 -6.14
CA PHE A 145 4.78 -21.48 -4.71
C PHE A 145 3.30 -21.52 -4.34
N CYS A 146 2.44 -20.80 -5.07
CA CYS A 146 1.00 -20.75 -4.80
C CYS A 146 0.36 -22.14 -4.86
N ARG A 147 0.73 -22.96 -5.85
CA ARG A 147 0.25 -24.35 -5.95
C ARG A 147 0.74 -25.23 -4.80
N LYS A 148 2.02 -25.11 -4.43
CA LYS A 148 2.61 -25.91 -3.33
C LYS A 148 2.03 -25.55 -1.98
N ARG A 149 1.63 -24.30 -1.77
CA ARG A 149 1.12 -23.77 -0.50
C ARG A 149 -0.39 -23.60 -0.46
N GLU A 150 -1.09 -24.05 -1.50
CA GLU A 150 -2.55 -23.96 -1.63
C GLU A 150 -3.07 -22.53 -1.38
N VAL A 151 -2.37 -21.54 -1.97
CA VAL A 151 -2.77 -20.13 -1.88
C VAL A 151 -4.09 -19.93 -2.59
N GLY A 152 -5.10 -19.47 -1.86
CA GLY A 152 -6.44 -19.21 -2.37
C GLY A 152 -6.61 -17.83 -3.01
N MET A 153 -5.74 -16.88 -2.66
CA MET A 153 -5.71 -15.55 -3.30
C MET A 153 -4.33 -14.91 -3.19
N VAL A 154 -3.89 -14.24 -4.26
CA VAL A 154 -2.71 -13.36 -4.26
C VAL A 154 -3.16 -11.90 -4.23
N VAL A 155 -2.54 -11.06 -3.40
CA VAL A 155 -2.76 -9.60 -3.34
C VAL A 155 -1.47 -8.90 -3.73
N VAL A 156 -1.48 -8.17 -4.85
CA VAL A 156 -0.27 -7.48 -5.33
C VAL A 156 -0.23 -6.06 -4.79
N GLY A 157 0.75 -5.77 -3.93
CA GLY A 157 0.94 -4.45 -3.33
C GLY A 157 1.61 -3.41 -4.25
N PRO A 158 2.83 -3.67 -4.74
CA PRO A 158 3.59 -2.72 -5.56
C PRO A 158 3.18 -2.74 -7.03
N GLU A 159 3.45 -1.62 -7.70
CA GLU A 159 3.15 -1.37 -9.11
C GLU A 159 4.01 -2.19 -10.09
N ALA A 160 5.27 -2.46 -9.74
CA ALA A 160 6.19 -3.11 -10.67
C ALA A 160 5.74 -4.54 -11.10
N PRO A 161 5.31 -5.44 -10.20
CA PRO A 161 4.77 -6.74 -10.61
C PRO A 161 3.45 -6.65 -11.40
N LEU A 162 2.66 -5.60 -11.17
CA LEU A 162 1.42 -5.36 -11.93
C LEU A 162 1.74 -5.06 -13.40
N VAL A 163 2.65 -4.09 -13.62
CA VAL A 163 3.10 -3.71 -14.98
C VAL A 163 3.82 -4.86 -15.68
N ALA A 164 4.56 -5.67 -14.93
CA ALA A 164 5.26 -6.85 -15.48
C ALA A 164 4.31 -8.00 -15.89
N GLY A 165 3.03 -7.95 -15.52
CA GLY A 165 2.03 -8.95 -15.93
C GLY A 165 1.90 -10.16 -15.01
N LEU A 166 2.38 -10.08 -13.76
CA LEU A 166 2.23 -11.16 -12.78
C LEU A 166 0.75 -11.58 -12.60
N VAL A 167 -0.16 -10.60 -12.60
CA VAL A 167 -1.60 -10.84 -12.49
C VAL A 167 -2.12 -11.63 -13.69
N ASN A 168 -1.70 -11.28 -14.92
CA ASN A 168 -2.11 -11.97 -16.14
C ASN A 168 -1.75 -13.46 -16.05
N ASP A 169 -0.53 -13.78 -15.63
CA ASP A 169 -0.03 -15.14 -15.55
C ASP A 169 -0.74 -15.97 -14.46
N LEU A 170 -0.95 -15.40 -13.28
CA LEU A 170 -1.67 -16.06 -12.18
C LEU A 170 -3.13 -16.35 -12.53
N VAL A 171 -3.84 -15.37 -13.10
CA VAL A 171 -5.24 -15.53 -13.51
C VAL A 171 -5.36 -16.56 -14.62
N LYS A 172 -4.43 -16.58 -15.58
CA LYS A 172 -4.40 -17.56 -16.67
C LYS A 172 -4.32 -19.01 -16.18
N VAL A 173 -3.66 -19.24 -15.04
CA VAL A 173 -3.57 -20.58 -14.42
C VAL A 173 -4.63 -20.84 -13.34
N GLY A 174 -5.60 -19.93 -13.19
CA GLY A 174 -6.75 -20.09 -12.31
C GLY A 174 -6.52 -19.69 -10.84
N ILE A 175 -5.45 -18.93 -10.53
CA ILE A 175 -5.20 -18.42 -9.18
C ILE A 175 -5.87 -17.05 -9.01
N PRO A 176 -6.85 -16.90 -8.09
CA PRO A 176 -7.48 -15.61 -7.81
C PRO A 176 -6.42 -14.57 -7.42
N THR A 177 -6.41 -13.44 -8.11
CA THR A 177 -5.39 -12.41 -7.91
C THR A 177 -6.02 -11.04 -7.85
N PHE A 178 -5.81 -10.34 -6.75
CA PHE A 178 -6.23 -8.97 -6.54
C PHE A 178 -5.15 -8.00 -7.00
N GLY A 179 -5.41 -7.38 -8.14
CA GLY A 179 -4.54 -6.43 -8.83
C GLY A 179 -4.95 -6.32 -10.29
N PRO A 180 -4.65 -5.21 -10.97
CA PRO A 180 -4.98 -5.05 -12.39
C PRO A 180 -4.08 -5.92 -13.26
N SER A 181 -4.56 -6.29 -14.45
CA SER A 181 -3.68 -6.82 -15.50
C SER A 181 -2.66 -5.78 -15.94
N SER A 182 -1.60 -6.17 -16.64
CA SER A 182 -0.61 -5.22 -17.17
C SER A 182 -1.22 -4.17 -18.10
N GLU A 183 -2.22 -4.55 -18.90
CA GLU A 183 -2.96 -3.63 -19.77
C GLU A 183 -3.77 -2.61 -18.95
N ALA A 184 -4.39 -3.05 -17.85
CA ALA A 184 -5.11 -2.16 -16.95
C ALA A 184 -4.18 -1.30 -16.08
N ALA A 185 -2.99 -1.82 -15.74
CA ALA A 185 -1.95 -1.12 -15.00
C ALA A 185 -1.32 0.04 -15.81
N ALA A 186 -1.54 0.07 -17.12
CA ALA A 186 -1.16 1.20 -17.98
C ALA A 186 -1.76 2.54 -17.52
N LEU A 187 -2.85 2.55 -16.73
CA LEU A 187 -3.39 3.76 -16.11
C LEU A 187 -2.37 4.50 -15.21
N GLU A 188 -1.47 3.76 -14.53
CA GLU A 188 -0.34 4.34 -13.77
C GLU A 188 0.96 4.30 -14.59
N GLY A 189 1.14 3.24 -15.40
CA GLY A 189 2.34 3.00 -16.18
C GLY A 189 2.57 3.94 -17.37
N SER A 190 1.51 4.55 -17.93
CA SER A 190 1.58 5.55 -18.99
C SER A 190 0.54 6.64 -18.76
N LYS A 191 1.01 7.84 -18.46
CA LYS A 191 0.16 9.02 -18.29
C LYS A 191 -0.48 9.42 -19.62
N ASP A 192 0.16 9.19 -20.76
CA ASP A 192 -0.42 9.40 -22.09
C ASP A 192 -1.63 8.48 -22.33
N PHE A 193 -1.51 7.20 -21.98
CA PHE A 193 -2.64 6.26 -22.03
C PHE A 193 -3.81 6.76 -21.15
N MET A 194 -3.53 7.12 -19.90
CA MET A 194 -4.52 7.64 -18.97
C MET A 194 -5.22 8.89 -19.52
N LYS A 195 -4.47 9.83 -20.08
CA LYS A 195 -5.02 11.08 -20.63
C LYS A 195 -5.87 10.85 -21.88
N LYS A 196 -5.45 9.99 -22.80
CA LYS A 196 -6.24 9.59 -23.98
C LYS A 196 -7.56 8.91 -23.58
N LEU A 197 -7.53 8.08 -22.54
CA LEU A 197 -8.75 7.51 -21.97
C LEU A 197 -9.65 8.62 -21.42
N CYS A 198 -9.08 9.60 -20.71
CA CYS A 198 -9.85 10.71 -20.19
C CYS A 198 -10.56 11.51 -21.29
N ASP A 199 -9.85 11.85 -22.37
CA ASP A 199 -10.44 12.56 -23.51
C ASP A 199 -11.56 11.73 -24.16
N LYS A 200 -11.31 10.44 -24.42
CA LYS A 200 -12.26 9.56 -25.09
C LYS A 200 -13.57 9.38 -24.32
N TYR A 201 -13.49 9.35 -22.99
CA TYR A 201 -14.63 9.09 -22.10
C TYR A 201 -15.11 10.32 -21.34
N ASN A 202 -14.66 11.52 -21.71
CA ASN A 202 -15.02 12.80 -21.09
C ASN A 202 -14.80 12.83 -19.57
N ILE A 203 -13.70 12.24 -19.10
CA ILE A 203 -13.30 12.28 -17.69
C ILE A 203 -12.58 13.62 -17.43
N PRO A 204 -13.00 14.39 -16.41
CA PRO A 204 -12.41 15.70 -16.16
C PRO A 204 -10.96 15.56 -15.70
N THR A 205 -10.03 16.16 -16.44
CA THR A 205 -8.60 16.22 -16.13
C THR A 205 -8.01 17.56 -16.60
N ALA A 206 -6.76 17.84 -16.24
CA ALA A 206 -6.02 18.98 -16.76
C ALA A 206 -5.85 18.88 -18.29
N LYS A 207 -6.10 19.97 -19.00
CA LYS A 207 -5.70 20.11 -20.41
C LYS A 207 -4.22 19.79 -20.56
N TYR A 208 -3.88 19.06 -21.62
CA TYR A 208 -2.52 18.56 -21.79
C TYR A 208 -2.13 18.47 -23.27
N ARG A 209 -0.83 18.34 -23.50
CA ARG A 209 -0.26 17.92 -24.78
C ARG A 209 1.01 17.11 -24.56
N THR A 210 1.25 16.14 -25.45
CA THR A 210 2.39 15.23 -25.36
C THR A 210 3.47 15.58 -26.39
N PHE A 211 4.74 15.40 -26.01
CA PHE A 211 5.89 15.70 -26.87
C PHE A 211 6.99 14.64 -26.72
N THR A 212 7.63 14.32 -27.83
CA THR A 212 8.88 13.52 -27.88
C THR A 212 10.07 14.37 -28.35
N ASP A 213 9.83 15.61 -28.76
CA ASP A 213 10.85 16.56 -29.21
C ASP A 213 10.88 17.77 -28.28
N ALA A 214 12.08 18.07 -27.75
CA ALA A 214 12.27 19.12 -26.77
C ALA A 214 12.04 20.53 -27.35
N VAL A 215 12.33 20.76 -28.63
CA VAL A 215 12.16 22.06 -29.28
C VAL A 215 10.68 22.38 -29.42
N GLU A 216 9.89 21.44 -29.91
CA GLU A 216 8.44 21.60 -30.01
C GLU A 216 7.76 21.70 -28.64
N ALA A 217 8.22 20.93 -27.65
CA ALA A 217 7.76 21.05 -26.26
C ALA A 217 7.98 22.46 -25.70
N LYS A 218 9.21 23.00 -25.83
CA LYS A 218 9.54 24.36 -25.36
C LYS A 218 8.77 25.44 -26.10
N LYS A 219 8.55 25.27 -27.40
CA LYS A 219 7.73 26.18 -28.21
C LYS A 219 6.28 26.21 -27.72
N TYR A 220 5.72 25.05 -27.39
CA TYR A 220 4.39 24.96 -26.79
C TYR A 220 4.33 25.69 -25.44
N VAL A 221 5.26 25.42 -24.52
CA VAL A 221 5.34 26.11 -23.22
C VAL A 221 5.47 27.62 -23.38
N LYS A 222 6.27 28.10 -24.34
CA LYS A 222 6.42 29.53 -24.62
C LYS A 222 5.11 30.19 -25.04
N ASN A 223 4.22 29.47 -25.71
CA ASN A 223 2.92 29.98 -26.14
C ASN A 223 1.87 29.92 -25.01
N GLU A 224 1.87 28.86 -24.20
CA GLU A 224 0.92 28.70 -23.09
C GLU A 224 1.26 29.58 -21.87
N GLY A 225 2.55 29.73 -21.56
CA GLY A 225 3.03 30.44 -20.37
C GLY A 225 3.20 29.55 -19.14
N ALA A 226 3.54 30.19 -18.00
CA ALA A 226 3.68 29.56 -16.68
C ALA A 226 2.69 30.22 -15.68
N PRO A 227 2.25 29.53 -14.61
CA PRO A 227 2.68 28.19 -14.17
C PRO A 227 2.17 27.06 -15.07
N ILE A 228 2.99 26.01 -15.22
CA ILE A 228 2.71 24.84 -16.06
C ILE A 228 3.31 23.57 -15.43
N VAL A 229 2.75 22.40 -15.74
CA VAL A 229 3.24 21.13 -15.18
C VAL A 229 3.89 20.29 -16.27
N VAL A 230 5.12 19.84 -16.05
CA VAL A 230 5.86 18.95 -16.94
C VAL A 230 6.00 17.59 -16.26
N LYS A 231 5.50 16.53 -16.92
CA LYS A 231 5.53 15.16 -16.40
C LYS A 231 6.22 14.21 -17.38
N ALA A 232 7.01 13.28 -16.87
CA ALA A 232 7.45 12.11 -17.62
C ALA A 232 6.29 11.12 -17.77
N ASP A 233 6.18 10.43 -18.91
CA ASP A 233 5.09 9.49 -19.16
C ASP A 233 5.11 8.29 -18.19
N GLY A 234 6.22 7.57 -18.16
CA GLY A 234 6.34 6.29 -17.48
C GLY A 234 6.46 6.38 -15.95
N LEU A 235 6.74 5.22 -15.35
CA LEU A 235 6.99 5.10 -13.90
C LEU A 235 8.30 5.81 -13.53
N ALA A 236 8.17 6.97 -12.91
CA ALA A 236 9.30 7.79 -12.44
C ALA A 236 9.38 7.87 -10.91
N ALA A 237 8.78 6.90 -10.19
CA ALA A 237 8.76 6.81 -8.73
C ALA A 237 8.35 8.13 -8.02
N GLY A 238 7.37 8.85 -8.59
CA GLY A 238 6.89 10.14 -8.09
C GLY A 238 7.85 11.34 -8.30
N LYS A 239 9.01 11.13 -8.94
CA LYS A 239 10.03 12.17 -9.19
C LYS A 239 9.91 12.81 -10.58
N GLY A 240 9.21 12.17 -11.51
CA GLY A 240 9.03 12.66 -12.88
C GLY A 240 7.93 13.71 -13.03
N VAL A 241 7.68 14.56 -12.02
CA VAL A 241 6.68 15.63 -12.07
C VAL A 241 7.32 16.93 -11.59
N VAL A 242 7.31 17.95 -12.44
CA VAL A 242 7.79 19.30 -12.13
C VAL A 242 6.64 20.28 -12.31
N VAL A 243 6.33 21.02 -11.25
CA VAL A 243 5.42 22.18 -11.31
C VAL A 243 6.29 23.41 -11.52
N ALA A 244 6.37 23.87 -12.77
CA ALA A 244 7.20 25.00 -13.15
C ALA A 244 6.42 26.31 -12.98
N MET A 245 6.91 27.17 -12.11
CA MET A 245 6.36 28.50 -11.85
C MET A 245 6.89 29.54 -12.85
N THR A 246 7.98 29.23 -13.56
CA THR A 246 8.61 30.07 -14.57
C THR A 246 8.84 29.30 -15.87
N LEU A 247 9.06 30.01 -16.97
CA LEU A 247 9.40 29.39 -18.26
C LEU A 247 10.74 28.66 -18.20
N ASP A 248 11.72 29.22 -17.49
CA ASP A 248 13.05 28.62 -17.37
C ASP A 248 12.98 27.28 -16.62
N GLU A 249 12.25 27.22 -15.51
CA GLU A 249 11.99 25.96 -14.78
C GLU A 249 11.32 24.90 -15.68
N ALA A 250 10.38 25.32 -16.54
CA ALA A 250 9.71 24.40 -17.46
C ALA A 250 10.67 23.90 -18.54
N PHE A 251 11.56 24.76 -19.05
CA PHE A 251 12.55 24.39 -20.06
C PHE A 251 13.61 23.44 -19.50
N GLU A 252 14.09 23.69 -18.28
CA GLU A 252 14.99 22.79 -17.57
C GLU A 252 14.36 21.41 -17.35
N ALA A 253 13.08 21.38 -16.94
CA ALA A 253 12.36 20.12 -16.77
C ALA A 253 12.24 19.33 -18.08
N ILE A 254 11.95 20.01 -19.19
CA ILE A 254 11.86 19.39 -20.52
C ILE A 254 13.22 18.81 -20.94
N ASP A 255 14.31 19.57 -20.78
CA ASP A 255 15.65 19.09 -21.14
C ASP A 255 16.06 17.89 -20.30
N SER A 256 15.83 17.96 -18.99
CA SER A 256 16.18 16.87 -18.07
C SER A 256 15.46 15.56 -18.42
N MET A 257 14.22 15.65 -18.91
CA MET A 257 13.42 14.48 -19.29
C MET A 257 13.75 13.96 -20.70
N LEU A 258 13.70 14.83 -21.73
CA LEU A 258 13.79 14.43 -23.15
C LEU A 258 15.23 14.39 -23.70
N VAL A 259 16.15 15.17 -23.13
CA VAL A 259 17.52 15.30 -23.67
C VAL A 259 18.52 14.54 -22.80
N GLU A 260 18.50 14.78 -21.49
CA GLU A 260 19.42 14.13 -20.55
C GLU A 260 19.00 12.68 -20.24
N GLY A 261 17.74 12.33 -20.49
CA GLY A 261 17.23 10.98 -20.27
C GLY A 261 17.21 10.57 -18.80
N SER A 262 16.99 11.53 -17.89
CA SER A 262 17.09 11.33 -16.43
C SER A 262 16.17 10.23 -15.87
N PHE A 263 15.17 9.80 -16.66
CA PHE A 263 14.21 8.74 -16.31
C PHE A 263 14.26 7.54 -17.27
N GLY A 264 15.31 7.40 -18.08
CA GLY A 264 15.42 6.33 -19.07
C GLY A 264 14.24 6.32 -20.05
N SER A 265 13.69 5.15 -20.36
CA SER A 265 12.53 5.02 -21.25
C SER A 265 11.26 5.69 -20.72
N ALA A 266 11.14 5.92 -19.40
CA ALA A 266 9.99 6.64 -18.86
C ALA A 266 9.97 8.13 -19.25
N GLY A 267 11.12 8.69 -19.64
CA GLY A 267 11.29 10.08 -20.05
C GLY A 267 11.29 10.31 -21.57
N SER A 268 11.11 9.29 -22.41
CA SER A 268 11.13 9.45 -23.87
C SER A 268 9.93 10.23 -24.44
N LEU A 269 8.90 10.43 -23.61
CA LEU A 269 7.74 11.24 -23.87
C LEU A 269 7.44 12.07 -22.63
N VAL A 270 7.17 13.35 -22.83
CA VAL A 270 6.71 14.27 -21.78
C VAL A 270 5.28 14.70 -22.04
N ILE A 271 4.57 14.93 -20.95
CA ILE A 271 3.20 15.42 -20.92
C ILE A 271 3.25 16.79 -20.24
N ILE A 272 2.78 17.80 -20.96
CA ILE A 272 2.73 19.17 -20.49
C ILE A 272 1.28 19.50 -20.21
N GLU A 273 0.95 19.81 -18.96
CA GLU A 273 -0.41 20.05 -18.48
C GLU A 273 -0.60 21.48 -18.00
N GLU A 274 -1.83 21.98 -18.10
CA GLU A 274 -2.22 23.22 -17.41
C GLU A 274 -2.02 23.07 -15.89
N PHE A 275 -1.64 24.17 -15.24
CA PHE A 275 -1.57 24.21 -13.78
C PHE A 275 -2.99 24.29 -13.19
N LEU A 276 -3.31 23.34 -12.31
CA LEU A 276 -4.59 23.34 -11.58
C LEU A 276 -4.41 23.96 -10.19
N GLU A 277 -5.17 25.04 -9.91
CA GLU A 277 -5.20 25.67 -8.59
C GLU A 277 -6.35 25.09 -7.74
N GLY A 278 -6.03 24.51 -6.58
CA GLY A 278 -7.02 23.87 -5.73
C GLY A 278 -6.42 23.21 -4.49
N GLU A 279 -7.23 22.37 -3.84
CA GLU A 279 -6.77 21.48 -2.78
C GLU A 279 -6.63 20.04 -3.30
N GLU A 280 -5.48 19.43 -3.07
CA GLU A 280 -5.25 18.02 -3.40
C GLU A 280 -6.06 17.10 -2.47
N ALA A 281 -6.67 16.07 -3.06
CA ALA A 281 -7.37 15.01 -2.37
C ALA A 281 -7.06 13.65 -3.02
N SER A 282 -7.10 12.60 -2.21
CA SER A 282 -6.89 11.22 -2.66
C SER A 282 -8.20 10.46 -2.53
N PHE A 283 -8.67 9.87 -3.63
CA PHE A 283 -9.91 9.10 -3.67
C PHE A 283 -9.63 7.67 -4.12
N PHE A 284 -10.23 6.71 -3.42
CA PHE A 284 -9.97 5.29 -3.63
C PHE A 284 -11.28 4.56 -3.94
N ALA A 285 -11.26 3.70 -4.96
CA ALA A 285 -12.36 2.81 -5.27
C ALA A 285 -11.86 1.38 -5.46
N LEU A 286 -12.56 0.43 -4.86
CA LEU A 286 -12.40 -0.99 -5.13
C LEU A 286 -13.17 -1.36 -6.39
N VAL A 287 -12.54 -2.05 -7.33
CA VAL A 287 -13.11 -2.32 -8.64
C VAL A 287 -12.96 -3.81 -8.98
N ASP A 288 -14.00 -4.40 -9.57
CA ASP A 288 -14.07 -5.83 -9.94
C ASP A 288 -14.10 -6.10 -11.45
N GLY A 289 -13.73 -5.09 -12.24
CA GLY A 289 -13.84 -5.06 -13.70
C GLY A 289 -15.04 -4.29 -14.22
N THR A 290 -16.17 -4.26 -13.50
CA THR A 290 -17.40 -3.60 -13.98
C THR A 290 -18.12 -2.75 -12.93
N ASN A 291 -17.98 -3.10 -11.66
CA ASN A 291 -18.51 -2.38 -10.51
C ASN A 291 -17.37 -1.64 -9.81
N ALA A 292 -17.70 -0.50 -9.20
CA ALA A 292 -16.79 0.27 -8.39
C ALA A 292 -17.44 0.60 -7.05
N LEU A 293 -16.77 0.27 -5.95
CA LEU A 293 -17.19 0.53 -4.59
C LEU A 293 -16.22 1.54 -3.97
N PRO A 294 -16.66 2.75 -3.59
CA PRO A 294 -15.78 3.72 -2.96
C PRO A 294 -15.25 3.19 -1.63
N LEU A 295 -13.94 3.36 -1.39
CA LEU A 295 -13.36 3.20 -0.07
C LEU A 295 -13.51 4.51 0.72
N GLU A 296 -13.14 4.49 2.00
CA GLU A 296 -13.17 5.71 2.79
C GLU A 296 -12.07 6.69 2.37
N SER A 297 -12.30 7.99 2.56
CA SER A 297 -11.36 9.02 2.11
C SER A 297 -10.08 9.04 2.94
N ALA A 298 -8.98 9.48 2.32
CA ALA A 298 -7.74 9.79 3.01
C ALA A 298 -7.07 11.01 2.37
N GLN A 299 -6.32 11.77 3.15
CA GLN A 299 -5.48 12.85 2.64
C GLN A 299 -4.05 12.62 3.11
N ASP A 300 -3.13 12.62 2.15
CA ASP A 300 -1.72 12.42 2.36
C ASP A 300 -0.95 13.75 2.41
N HIS A 301 0.28 13.67 2.93
CA HIS A 301 1.21 14.78 3.04
C HIS A 301 2.47 14.47 2.24
N LYS A 302 2.49 14.82 0.94
CA LYS A 302 3.59 14.45 0.01
C LYS A 302 4.91 15.15 0.28
N ARG A 303 4.88 16.42 0.65
CA ARG A 303 6.09 17.25 0.81
C ARG A 303 6.88 16.80 2.04
N VAL A 304 8.21 16.77 1.92
CA VAL A 304 9.11 16.22 2.95
C VAL A 304 9.10 17.03 4.26
N GLY A 305 8.93 18.35 4.19
CA GLY A 305 9.03 19.26 5.32
C GLY A 305 7.70 19.81 5.82
N ASP A 306 7.70 20.25 7.08
CA ASP A 306 6.57 20.93 7.72
C ASP A 306 6.15 22.18 6.93
N GLY A 307 4.84 22.46 6.90
CA GLY A 307 4.29 23.56 6.10
C GLY A 307 4.27 23.28 4.58
N ASP A 308 4.35 22.00 4.20
CA ASP A 308 4.34 21.53 2.81
C ASP A 308 5.52 22.08 1.97
N VAL A 309 6.72 22.11 2.56
CA VAL A 309 7.95 22.59 1.91
C VAL A 309 8.88 21.45 1.46
N GLY A 310 9.81 21.77 0.57
CA GLY A 310 10.82 20.84 0.07
C GLY A 310 10.32 19.92 -1.05
N PRO A 311 11.12 18.92 -1.47
CA PRO A 311 10.75 18.01 -2.55
C PRO A 311 9.51 17.15 -2.23
N ASN A 312 8.84 16.68 -3.28
CA ASN A 312 7.81 15.66 -3.18
C ASN A 312 8.43 14.31 -2.76
N THR A 313 7.67 13.54 -1.99
CA THR A 313 8.01 12.20 -1.53
C THR A 313 6.89 11.23 -1.92
N GLY A 314 7.01 9.97 -1.54
CA GLY A 314 5.88 9.03 -1.63
C GLY A 314 4.76 9.30 -0.61
N GLY A 315 4.96 10.24 0.33
CA GLY A 315 4.04 10.55 1.42
C GLY A 315 4.73 10.45 2.79
N MET A 316 4.70 11.53 3.57
CA MET A 316 5.25 11.65 4.93
C MET A 316 4.22 11.41 6.04
N GLY A 317 2.97 11.17 5.67
CA GLY A 317 1.88 10.90 6.59
C GLY A 317 0.54 10.99 5.87
N ALA A 318 -0.49 10.49 6.51
CA ALA A 318 -1.87 10.57 6.01
C ALA A 318 -2.85 10.50 7.17
N TYR A 319 -4.11 10.84 6.91
CA TYR A 319 -5.21 10.64 7.86
C TYR A 319 -6.50 10.26 7.14
N SER A 320 -7.40 9.62 7.87
CA SER A 320 -8.70 9.13 7.36
C SER A 320 -9.77 9.18 8.46
N PRO A 321 -11.02 9.60 8.15
CA PRO A 321 -11.46 10.18 6.88
C PRO A 321 -10.84 11.55 6.61
N ALA A 322 -10.83 11.97 5.35
CA ALA A 322 -10.44 13.33 4.95
C ALA A 322 -11.68 14.24 4.89
N PRO A 323 -11.82 15.24 5.79
CA PRO A 323 -13.02 16.08 5.87
C PRO A 323 -13.33 16.89 4.61
N ILE A 324 -12.32 17.17 3.76
CA ILE A 324 -12.53 17.82 2.47
C ILE A 324 -13.37 16.96 1.50
N VAL A 325 -13.31 15.63 1.62
CA VAL A 325 -14.06 14.71 0.76
C VAL A 325 -15.46 14.50 1.34
N THR A 326 -16.35 15.45 1.07
CA THR A 326 -17.77 15.36 1.44
C THR A 326 -18.49 14.24 0.68
N ASP A 327 -19.66 13.81 1.16
CA ASP A 327 -20.47 12.80 0.45
C ASP A 327 -20.91 13.27 -0.94
N GLU A 328 -21.16 14.57 -1.11
CA GLU A 328 -21.47 15.17 -2.41
C GLU A 328 -20.26 15.11 -3.35
N LEU A 329 -19.06 15.41 -2.84
CA LEU A 329 -17.84 15.30 -3.62
C LEU A 329 -17.53 13.84 -3.97
N LYS A 330 -17.70 12.91 -3.01
CA LYS A 330 -17.59 11.45 -3.22
C LYS A 330 -18.51 10.99 -4.35
N ARG A 331 -19.77 11.40 -4.35
CA ARG A 331 -20.73 11.10 -5.43
C ARG A 331 -20.27 11.67 -6.77
N THR A 332 -19.84 12.93 -6.78
CA THR A 332 -19.38 13.61 -8.00
C THR A 332 -18.15 12.92 -8.60
N VAL A 333 -17.16 12.56 -7.78
CA VAL A 333 -15.97 11.81 -8.20
C VAL A 333 -16.35 10.43 -8.75
N MET A 334 -17.25 9.72 -8.09
CA MET A 334 -17.73 8.42 -8.58
C MET A 334 -18.38 8.54 -9.96
N GLU A 335 -19.32 9.48 -10.14
CA GLU A 335 -20.10 9.64 -11.37
C GLU A 335 -19.30 10.19 -12.56
N SER A 336 -18.39 11.14 -12.31
CA SER A 336 -17.65 11.85 -13.37
C SER A 336 -16.27 11.30 -13.67
N ILE A 337 -15.64 10.60 -12.73
CA ILE A 337 -14.25 10.14 -12.85
C ILE A 337 -14.16 8.62 -12.77
N ILE A 338 -14.56 8.01 -11.65
CA ILE A 338 -14.32 6.58 -11.41
C ILE A 338 -15.18 5.70 -12.32
N ILE A 339 -16.50 5.87 -12.31
CA ILE A 339 -17.42 5.03 -13.10
C ILE A 339 -17.13 5.14 -14.61
N PRO A 340 -16.92 6.35 -15.19
CA PRO A 340 -16.53 6.48 -16.60
C PRO A 340 -15.18 5.80 -16.91
N THR A 341 -14.21 5.88 -16.00
CA THR A 341 -12.92 5.19 -16.16
C THR A 341 -13.12 3.68 -16.20
N VAL A 342 -13.82 3.09 -15.23
CA VAL A 342 -14.07 1.64 -15.17
C VAL A 342 -14.83 1.16 -16.40
N LYS A 343 -15.87 1.90 -16.84
CA LYS A 343 -16.60 1.61 -18.08
C LYS A 343 -15.73 1.71 -19.32
N GLY A 344 -14.87 2.74 -19.39
CA GLY A 344 -13.94 2.94 -20.49
C GLY A 344 -12.96 1.79 -20.61
N MET A 345 -12.29 1.44 -19.50
CA MET A 345 -11.37 0.29 -19.42
C MET A 345 -12.06 -1.03 -19.82
N SER A 346 -13.29 -1.27 -19.36
CA SER A 346 -14.04 -2.46 -19.78
C SER A 346 -14.39 -2.43 -21.28
N THR A 347 -14.68 -1.26 -21.85
CA THR A 347 -15.02 -1.10 -23.28
C THR A 347 -13.80 -1.33 -24.18
N GLU A 348 -12.62 -0.88 -23.73
CA GLU A 348 -11.35 -1.07 -24.43
C GLU A 348 -10.78 -2.49 -24.27
N GLY A 349 -11.47 -3.38 -23.53
CA GLY A 349 -11.06 -4.77 -23.34
C GLY A 349 -10.00 -4.98 -22.24
N CYS A 350 -9.68 -3.96 -21.45
CA CYS A 350 -8.71 -3.99 -20.36
C CYS A 350 -9.39 -3.77 -19.00
N LYS A 351 -10.30 -4.68 -18.62
CA LYS A 351 -11.04 -4.59 -17.34
C LYS A 351 -10.09 -4.39 -16.16
N PHE A 352 -10.41 -3.43 -15.31
CA PHE A 352 -9.62 -3.11 -14.13
C PHE A 352 -10.15 -3.85 -12.90
N VAL A 353 -9.31 -4.67 -12.26
CA VAL A 353 -9.59 -5.28 -10.95
C VAL A 353 -8.56 -4.77 -9.96
N GLY A 354 -8.95 -4.31 -8.77
CA GLY A 354 -8.00 -3.79 -7.80
C GLY A 354 -8.49 -2.54 -7.08
N VAL A 355 -7.54 -1.75 -6.56
CA VAL A 355 -7.82 -0.40 -6.03
C VAL A 355 -7.43 0.62 -7.07
N LEU A 356 -8.42 1.37 -7.56
CA LEU A 356 -8.20 2.55 -8.37
C LEU A 356 -8.05 3.75 -7.45
N TYR A 357 -6.84 4.27 -7.35
CA TYR A 357 -6.51 5.47 -6.57
C TYR A 357 -6.43 6.66 -7.53
N ALA A 358 -7.46 7.52 -7.49
CA ALA A 358 -7.47 8.82 -8.16
C ALA A 358 -6.79 9.89 -7.29
N GLY A 359 -5.69 10.47 -7.79
CA GLY A 359 -5.18 11.75 -7.32
C GLY A 359 -6.02 12.87 -7.90
N LEU A 360 -6.62 13.71 -7.06
CA LEU A 360 -7.56 14.74 -7.46
C LEU A 360 -7.07 16.13 -7.09
N MET A 361 -7.39 17.11 -7.94
CA MET A 361 -7.39 18.52 -7.58
C MET A 361 -8.84 18.97 -7.44
N ILE A 362 -9.21 19.48 -6.26
CA ILE A 362 -10.50 20.14 -6.04
C ILE A 362 -10.32 21.61 -6.39
N GLU A 363 -10.79 22.01 -7.57
CA GLU A 363 -10.54 23.34 -8.12
C GLU A 363 -11.09 24.43 -7.20
N LYS A 364 -10.26 25.41 -6.86
CA LYS A 364 -10.61 26.50 -5.94
C LYS A 364 -11.80 27.35 -6.42
N LYS A 365 -11.95 27.51 -7.74
CA LYS A 365 -12.99 28.38 -8.34
C LYS A 365 -14.35 27.68 -8.46
N SER A 366 -14.35 26.40 -8.84
CA SER A 366 -15.57 25.65 -9.16
C SER A 366 -16.00 24.68 -8.06
N GLY A 367 -15.07 24.27 -7.19
CA GLY A 367 -15.25 23.17 -6.24
C GLY A 367 -15.31 21.79 -6.90
N LEU A 368 -15.12 21.71 -8.23
CA LEU A 368 -15.23 20.46 -8.97
C LEU A 368 -13.91 19.69 -8.96
N PRO A 369 -13.96 18.34 -8.90
CA PRO A 369 -12.77 17.51 -8.96
C PRO A 369 -12.25 17.40 -10.39
N LYS A 370 -10.92 17.52 -10.55
CA LYS A 370 -10.19 17.12 -11.75
C LYS A 370 -9.19 16.02 -11.41
N LEU A 371 -9.11 15.01 -12.26
CA LEU A 371 -8.12 13.94 -12.15
C LEU A 371 -6.72 14.47 -12.49
N ILE A 372 -5.77 14.29 -11.57
CA ILE A 372 -4.34 14.58 -11.76
C ILE A 372 -3.64 13.36 -12.34
N GLU A 373 -3.85 12.20 -11.72
CA GLU A 373 -3.23 10.92 -12.07
C GLU A 373 -3.98 9.75 -11.43
N TYR A 374 -3.74 8.54 -11.96
CA TYR A 374 -4.12 7.31 -11.31
C TYR A 374 -2.90 6.59 -10.76
N ASN A 375 -3.06 6.04 -9.55
CA ASN A 375 -2.32 4.87 -9.10
C ASN A 375 -3.27 3.66 -9.15
N VAL A 376 -2.75 2.49 -9.48
CA VAL A 376 -3.55 1.28 -9.75
C VAL A 376 -3.48 0.24 -8.64
N ARG A 377 -3.09 0.69 -7.46
CA ARG A 377 -2.89 -0.10 -6.25
C ARG A 377 -3.19 0.76 -5.02
N PHE A 378 -3.21 0.13 -3.85
CA PHE A 378 -3.33 0.87 -2.59
C PHE A 378 -2.21 1.93 -2.45
N GLY A 379 -2.56 3.10 -1.92
CA GLY A 379 -1.61 4.16 -1.58
C GLY A 379 -0.70 3.75 -0.40
N ASP A 380 0.47 4.37 -0.29
CA ASP A 380 1.34 4.25 0.87
C ASP A 380 1.81 5.66 1.22
N PRO A 381 1.40 6.27 2.35
CA PRO A 381 0.92 5.62 3.57
C PRO A 381 -0.61 5.53 3.76
N GLU A 382 -1.43 5.86 2.76
CA GLU A 382 -2.90 5.90 2.89
C GLU A 382 -3.51 4.55 3.25
N CYS A 383 -2.97 3.44 2.73
CA CYS A 383 -3.42 2.09 3.10
C CYS A 383 -3.33 1.85 4.61
N GLN A 384 -2.33 2.42 5.28
CA GLN A 384 -2.07 2.20 6.70
C GLN A 384 -3.21 2.76 7.57
N VAL A 385 -3.72 3.95 7.25
CA VAL A 385 -4.88 4.53 7.96
C VAL A 385 -6.20 3.88 7.56
N LEU A 386 -6.34 3.44 6.31
CA LEU A 386 -7.52 2.71 5.86
C LEU A 386 -7.64 1.35 6.56
N MET A 387 -6.58 0.54 6.55
CA MET A 387 -6.58 -0.80 7.15
C MET A 387 -6.74 -0.76 8.67
N MET A 388 -6.31 0.32 9.33
CA MET A 388 -6.59 0.55 10.75
C MET A 388 -8.08 0.76 11.06
N ARG A 389 -8.83 1.34 10.11
CA ARG A 389 -10.26 1.67 10.28
C ARG A 389 -11.21 0.63 9.70
N LEU A 390 -10.74 -0.24 8.81
CA LEU A 390 -11.60 -1.24 8.17
C LEU A 390 -12.09 -2.28 9.19
N GLU A 391 -13.41 -2.48 9.24
CA GLU A 391 -14.06 -3.48 10.08
C GLU A 391 -14.57 -4.69 9.28
N SER A 392 -14.85 -4.51 7.99
CA SER A 392 -15.26 -5.60 7.10
C SER A 392 -14.18 -6.67 6.91
N ASP A 393 -14.62 -7.87 6.55
CA ASP A 393 -13.78 -9.00 6.15
C ASP A 393 -13.03 -8.68 4.85
N LEU A 394 -11.81 -8.17 4.97
CA LEU A 394 -10.97 -7.78 3.83
C LEU A 394 -10.72 -8.96 2.87
N ALA A 395 -10.40 -10.15 3.38
CA ALA A 395 -10.14 -11.32 2.53
C ALA A 395 -11.36 -11.66 1.66
N GLN A 396 -12.56 -11.67 2.24
CA GLN A 396 -13.80 -11.91 1.48
C GLN A 396 -14.09 -10.79 0.46
N VAL A 397 -13.86 -9.53 0.84
CA VAL A 397 -14.05 -8.36 -0.04
C VAL A 397 -13.12 -8.43 -1.27
N LEU A 398 -11.83 -8.68 -1.05
CA LEU A 398 -10.85 -8.75 -2.13
C LEU A 398 -11.10 -9.97 -3.03
N LEU A 399 -11.49 -11.10 -2.44
CA LEU A 399 -11.87 -12.29 -3.22
C LEU A 399 -13.12 -12.04 -4.07
N SER A 400 -14.12 -11.36 -3.54
CA SER A 400 -15.30 -10.94 -4.31
C SER A 400 -14.92 -10.02 -5.48
N ALA A 401 -13.94 -9.13 -5.30
CA ALA A 401 -13.41 -8.32 -6.40
C ALA A 401 -12.73 -9.17 -7.48
N CYS A 402 -11.89 -10.14 -7.10
CA CYS A 402 -11.27 -11.08 -8.04
C CYS A 402 -12.30 -11.87 -8.86
N GLN A 403 -13.49 -12.11 -8.29
CA GLN A 403 -14.56 -12.89 -8.89
C GLN A 403 -15.61 -12.06 -9.66
N GLY A 404 -15.48 -10.72 -9.71
CA GLY A 404 -16.47 -9.87 -10.38
C GLY A 404 -17.79 -9.72 -9.60
N LYS A 405 -17.74 -9.80 -8.26
CA LYS A 405 -18.92 -9.88 -7.38
C LYS A 405 -19.06 -8.73 -6.39
N LEU A 406 -18.50 -7.55 -6.67
CA LEU A 406 -18.62 -6.40 -5.77
C LEU A 406 -20.00 -5.75 -5.74
N GLY A 407 -20.86 -6.00 -6.73
CA GLY A 407 -22.17 -5.35 -6.84
C GLY A 407 -23.09 -5.49 -5.61
N ASN A 408 -22.86 -6.49 -4.76
CA ASN A 408 -23.61 -6.73 -3.52
C ASN A 408 -22.77 -6.57 -2.24
N VAL A 409 -21.55 -6.04 -2.35
CA VAL A 409 -20.62 -5.87 -1.22
C VAL A 409 -20.75 -4.46 -0.66
N SER A 410 -20.84 -4.35 0.66
CA SER A 410 -20.75 -3.08 1.39
C SER A 410 -19.59 -3.14 2.39
N LEU A 411 -18.95 -2.00 2.64
CA LEU A 411 -17.87 -1.88 3.62
C LEU A 411 -18.34 -1.16 4.88
N THR A 412 -17.95 -1.70 6.02
CA THR A 412 -18.12 -1.11 7.34
C THR A 412 -16.77 -0.58 7.80
N TRP A 413 -16.79 0.68 8.22
CA TRP A 413 -15.63 1.42 8.68
C TRP A 413 -15.87 1.93 10.09
N SER A 414 -14.83 1.86 10.92
CA SER A 414 -14.82 2.46 12.25
C SER A 414 -15.13 3.97 12.15
N PRO A 415 -15.99 4.51 13.03
CA PRO A 415 -16.28 5.94 13.08
C PRO A 415 -15.10 6.76 13.63
N GLU A 416 -14.15 6.13 14.32
CA GLU A 416 -12.90 6.76 14.77
C GLU A 416 -12.06 7.22 13.58
N MET A 417 -11.27 8.27 13.79
CA MET A 417 -10.28 8.73 12.83
C MET A 417 -8.97 7.97 13.03
N ALA A 418 -8.20 7.80 11.96
CA ALA A 418 -6.84 7.27 11.99
C ALA A 418 -5.88 8.25 11.35
N MET A 419 -4.66 8.31 11.88
CA MET A 419 -3.57 9.12 11.35
C MET A 419 -2.27 8.34 11.39
N VAL A 420 -1.45 8.48 10.35
CA VAL A 420 -0.11 7.90 10.26
C VAL A 420 0.93 9.00 10.10
N VAL A 421 1.97 8.94 10.93
CA VAL A 421 3.20 9.73 10.78
C VAL A 421 4.28 8.81 10.22
N VAL A 422 4.87 9.18 9.09
CA VAL A 422 5.99 8.41 8.53
C VAL A 422 7.30 8.92 9.13
N MET A 423 8.06 8.01 9.74
CA MET A 423 9.46 8.22 10.07
C MET A 423 10.33 7.76 8.91
N ALA A 424 11.19 8.66 8.43
CA ALA A 424 12.04 8.48 7.26
C ALA A 424 13.52 8.62 7.63
N SER A 425 14.39 7.98 6.83
CA SER A 425 15.84 8.04 7.02
C SER A 425 16.35 9.43 6.66
N GLN A 426 17.15 10.06 7.52
CA GLN A 426 17.72 11.38 7.28
C GLN A 426 18.37 11.47 5.88
N GLY A 427 17.91 12.45 5.08
CA GLY A 427 18.33 12.65 3.70
C GLY A 427 17.28 12.25 2.65
N TYR A 428 16.29 11.42 3.01
CA TYR A 428 15.13 11.14 2.15
C TYR A 428 14.40 12.45 1.75
N PRO A 429 13.95 12.63 0.49
CA PRO A 429 13.92 11.68 -0.64
C PRO A 429 15.19 11.61 -1.51
N GLY A 430 16.26 12.31 -1.09
CA GLY A 430 17.59 12.21 -1.65
C GLY A 430 18.36 10.99 -1.13
N PRO A 431 19.71 10.98 -1.25
CA PRO A 431 20.55 9.95 -0.66
C PRO A 431 20.44 9.92 0.87
N TYR A 432 20.38 8.72 1.45
CA TYR A 432 20.28 8.50 2.89
C TYR A 432 21.17 7.32 3.33
N LYS A 433 21.54 7.30 4.61
CA LYS A 433 22.32 6.20 5.21
C LYS A 433 21.40 5.02 5.53
N LYS A 434 21.83 3.81 5.16
CA LYS A 434 21.18 2.54 5.53
C LYS A 434 21.90 1.88 6.71
N GLY A 435 21.24 0.93 7.37
CA GLY A 435 21.78 0.15 8.47
C GLY A 435 21.82 0.90 9.81
N THR A 436 21.04 1.97 9.97
CA THR A 436 20.97 2.70 11.26
C THR A 436 20.01 1.99 12.20
N VAL A 437 20.40 1.86 13.47
CA VAL A 437 19.67 1.05 14.46
C VAL A 437 18.45 1.79 14.98
N ILE A 438 17.33 1.08 15.05
CA ILE A 438 16.05 1.56 15.58
C ILE A 438 15.76 0.80 16.87
N LYS A 439 15.43 1.52 17.94
CA LYS A 439 15.11 0.93 19.25
C LYS A 439 13.72 1.33 19.72
N ASN A 440 13.23 0.61 20.72
CA ASN A 440 11.98 0.88 21.44
C ASN A 440 10.68 0.85 20.59
N VAL A 441 10.67 0.23 19.41
CA VAL A 441 9.44 0.11 18.60
C VAL A 441 8.30 -0.56 19.39
N ASP A 442 8.59 -1.67 20.08
CA ASP A 442 7.59 -2.36 20.90
C ASP A 442 7.05 -1.50 22.05
N LYS A 443 7.89 -0.64 22.63
CA LYS A 443 7.46 0.30 23.70
C LYS A 443 6.61 1.43 23.13
N ALA A 444 6.91 1.88 21.92
CA ALA A 444 6.13 2.89 21.23
C ALA A 444 4.71 2.39 20.91
N GLU A 445 4.55 1.12 20.52
CA GLU A 445 3.22 0.51 20.36
C GLU A 445 2.44 0.42 21.69
N GLN A 446 3.13 0.35 22.83
CA GLN A 446 2.49 0.29 24.15
C GLN A 446 2.01 1.66 24.67
N VAL A 447 2.31 2.77 23.99
CA VAL A 447 1.81 4.11 24.36
C VAL A 447 0.28 4.14 24.40
N SER A 448 -0.38 3.37 23.52
CA SER A 448 -1.83 3.19 23.53
C SER A 448 -2.22 1.92 22.79
N PRO A 449 -3.25 1.17 23.22
CA PRO A 449 -3.78 0.03 22.44
C PRO A 449 -4.35 0.44 21.07
N ALA A 450 -4.51 1.74 20.81
CA ALA A 450 -4.94 2.29 19.53
C ALA A 450 -3.78 2.64 18.59
N VAL A 451 -2.52 2.36 18.98
CA VAL A 451 -1.32 2.57 18.16
C VAL A 451 -0.92 1.25 17.50
N LYS A 452 -0.48 1.34 16.24
CA LYS A 452 0.16 0.27 15.48
C LYS A 452 1.29 0.90 14.65
N ILE A 453 2.46 0.29 14.67
CA ILE A 453 3.60 0.72 13.86
C ILE A 453 3.74 -0.22 12.67
N PHE A 454 3.50 0.31 11.47
CA PHE A 454 3.70 -0.44 10.23
C PHE A 454 5.12 -0.24 9.74
N HIS A 455 5.82 -1.35 9.53
CA HIS A 455 7.19 -1.33 9.03
C HIS A 455 7.22 -1.28 7.51
N ALA A 456 8.02 -0.36 6.97
CA ALA A 456 8.33 -0.24 5.56
C ALA A 456 9.77 -0.71 5.31
N GLY A 457 10.73 0.21 5.26
CA GLY A 457 12.15 -0.09 5.03
C GLY A 457 12.89 -0.56 6.29
N THR A 458 12.51 -1.69 6.89
CA THR A 458 13.24 -2.27 8.06
C THR A 458 13.76 -3.67 7.79
N ALA A 459 14.90 -4.00 8.40
CA ALA A 459 15.51 -5.34 8.38
C ALA A 459 16.09 -5.68 9.76
N LEU A 460 16.55 -6.93 9.93
CA LEU A 460 17.42 -7.30 11.05
C LEU A 460 18.86 -7.36 10.56
N ASP A 461 19.78 -6.82 11.37
CA ASP A 461 21.21 -7.00 11.14
C ASP A 461 21.71 -8.35 11.67
N GLY A 462 23.02 -8.62 11.54
CA GLY A 462 23.63 -9.88 11.97
C GLY A 462 23.59 -10.11 13.48
N ASP A 463 23.37 -9.06 14.27
CA ASP A 463 23.25 -9.12 15.73
C ASP A 463 21.78 -9.19 16.18
N GLY A 464 20.83 -9.21 15.23
CA GLY A 464 19.41 -9.25 15.49
C GLY A 464 18.79 -7.88 15.84
N ASN A 465 19.51 -6.78 15.66
CA ASN A 465 18.93 -5.44 15.86
C ASN A 465 18.04 -5.05 14.68
N LEU A 466 16.96 -4.34 14.98
CA LEU A 466 16.15 -3.70 13.95
C LEU A 466 16.90 -2.51 13.34
N VAL A 467 17.04 -2.49 12.02
CA VAL A 467 17.75 -1.44 11.28
C VAL A 467 16.94 -0.86 10.13
N ALA A 468 17.15 0.42 9.85
CA ALA A 468 16.56 1.12 8.70
C ALA A 468 17.31 0.79 7.40
N VAL A 469 16.61 0.30 6.39
CA VAL A 469 17.17 -0.07 5.06
C VAL A 469 16.48 0.63 3.88
N GLY A 470 15.46 1.45 4.15
CA GLY A 470 14.72 2.22 3.15
C GLY A 470 14.62 3.71 3.44
N GLY A 471 14.05 4.46 2.50
CA GLY A 471 13.83 5.90 2.65
C GLY A 471 12.73 6.21 3.65
N ARG A 472 11.56 5.57 3.48
CA ARG A 472 10.49 5.51 4.47
C ARG A 472 10.64 4.23 5.27
N VAL A 473 10.59 4.33 6.60
CA VAL A 473 11.04 3.24 7.47
C VAL A 473 9.92 2.74 8.37
N LEU A 474 9.25 3.64 9.10
CA LEU A 474 8.12 3.31 9.96
C LEU A 474 6.93 4.20 9.61
N GLY A 475 5.73 3.65 9.65
CA GLY A 475 4.48 4.38 9.69
C GLY A 475 3.84 4.22 11.06
N VAL A 476 4.03 5.21 11.93
CA VAL A 476 3.48 5.23 13.28
C VAL A 476 2.03 5.68 13.18
N THR A 477 1.11 4.72 13.31
CA THR A 477 -0.31 4.92 13.05
C THR A 477 -1.11 4.83 14.35
N ALA A 478 -2.05 5.74 14.54
CA ALA A 478 -2.94 5.69 15.69
C ALA A 478 -4.39 6.01 15.32
N LYS A 479 -5.33 5.37 16.03
CA LYS A 479 -6.75 5.75 16.04
C LYS A 479 -7.06 6.71 17.18
N GLY A 480 -8.09 7.53 17.00
CA GLY A 480 -8.69 8.37 18.03
C GLY A 480 -10.12 8.77 17.68
N LYS A 481 -10.89 9.22 18.66
CA LYS A 481 -12.27 9.66 18.42
C LYS A 481 -12.36 10.86 17.47
N ASP A 482 -11.29 11.64 17.39
CA ASP A 482 -11.09 12.77 16.49
C ASP A 482 -9.62 12.90 16.07
N ILE A 483 -9.30 13.88 15.21
CA ILE A 483 -7.94 14.08 14.71
C ILE A 483 -6.98 14.44 15.83
N GLU A 484 -7.41 15.21 16.83
CA GLU A 484 -6.58 15.65 17.95
C GLU A 484 -6.10 14.46 18.77
N GLU A 485 -7.01 13.54 19.10
CA GLU A 485 -6.65 12.34 19.86
C GLU A 485 -5.79 11.37 19.04
N ALA A 486 -6.13 11.13 17.77
CA ALA A 486 -5.30 10.30 16.89
C ALA A 486 -3.88 10.89 16.74
N ARG A 487 -3.80 12.22 16.60
CA ARG A 487 -2.54 12.96 16.50
C ARG A 487 -1.70 12.86 17.78
N ALA A 488 -2.31 13.12 18.94
CA ALA A 488 -1.61 13.04 20.22
C ALA A 488 -1.03 11.64 20.47
N ARG A 489 -1.79 10.59 20.16
CA ARG A 489 -1.34 9.19 20.30
C ARG A 489 -0.22 8.84 19.32
N ALA A 490 -0.36 9.21 18.04
CA ALA A 490 0.66 8.95 17.04
C ALA A 490 1.99 9.64 17.37
N TYR A 491 1.97 10.93 17.72
CA TYR A 491 3.18 11.65 18.10
C TYR A 491 3.76 11.16 19.44
N GLY A 492 2.93 10.81 20.42
CA GLY A 492 3.42 10.19 21.66
C GLY A 492 4.13 8.86 21.42
N ALA A 493 3.69 8.08 20.43
CA ALA A 493 4.38 6.86 20.00
C ALA A 493 5.67 7.18 19.22
N VAL A 494 5.67 8.19 18.34
CA VAL A 494 6.88 8.66 17.66
C VAL A 494 7.96 9.07 18.66
N ASP A 495 7.60 9.82 19.71
CA ASP A 495 8.53 10.27 20.76
C ASP A 495 9.14 9.11 21.56
N ALA A 496 8.47 7.96 21.60
CA ALA A 496 8.96 6.75 22.29
C ALA A 496 9.92 5.91 21.42
N VAL A 497 9.94 6.12 20.10
CA VAL A 497 10.88 5.45 19.19
C VAL A 497 12.26 6.09 19.31
N GLU A 498 13.28 5.28 19.56
CA GLU A 498 14.66 5.72 19.62
C GLU A 498 15.35 5.47 18.27
N TRP A 499 15.41 6.50 17.43
CA TRP A 499 16.11 6.44 16.15
C TRP A 499 16.71 7.82 15.77
N PRO A 500 17.95 8.12 16.20
CA PRO A 500 18.57 9.42 15.99
C PRO A 500 18.77 9.83 14.52
N GLU A 501 18.92 8.84 13.62
CA GLU A 501 19.06 9.05 12.18
C GLU A 501 17.72 9.07 11.43
N GLY A 502 16.61 9.04 12.15
CA GLY A 502 15.27 9.24 11.62
C GLY A 502 14.79 10.67 11.74
N PHE A 503 13.88 11.07 10.85
CA PHE A 503 13.10 12.30 10.97
C PHE A 503 11.66 12.08 10.54
N PHE A 504 10.78 13.01 10.91
CA PHE A 504 9.36 13.00 10.56
C PHE A 504 8.83 14.44 10.52
N ARG A 505 7.63 14.61 9.97
CA ARG A 505 6.91 15.89 10.00
C ARG A 505 6.13 16.06 11.30
N HIS A 506 6.11 17.27 11.84
CA HIS A 506 5.40 17.61 13.09
C HIS A 506 3.98 18.13 12.86
N ASP A 507 3.58 18.30 11.61
CA ASP A 507 2.31 18.94 11.24
C ASP A 507 1.26 18.01 10.62
N ILE A 508 1.48 16.69 10.56
CA ILE A 508 0.53 15.75 9.94
C ILE A 508 -0.89 15.93 10.53
N GLY A 509 -1.90 16.00 9.65
CA GLY A 509 -3.29 16.25 10.01
C GLY A 509 -3.67 17.71 10.26
N TRP A 510 -2.76 18.68 10.04
CA TRP A 510 -3.05 20.11 10.29
C TRP A 510 -4.25 20.66 9.50
N ARG A 511 -4.52 20.14 8.30
CA ARG A 511 -5.63 20.58 7.45
C ARG A 511 -6.99 20.21 8.07
N ALA A 512 -7.13 18.99 8.58
CA ALA A 512 -8.33 18.56 9.32
C ALA A 512 -8.58 19.38 10.58
N LEU A 513 -7.52 19.79 11.30
CA LEU A 513 -7.66 20.65 12.48
C LEU A 513 -8.28 22.01 12.15
N ARG A 514 -7.86 22.65 11.05
CA ARG A 514 -8.39 23.96 10.63
C ARG A 514 -9.86 23.91 10.25
N GLN A 515 -10.29 22.85 9.55
CA GLN A 515 -11.70 22.72 9.17
C GLN A 515 -12.63 22.53 10.38
N LYS A 516 -12.19 21.79 11.41
CA LYS A 516 -12.95 21.68 12.68
C LYS A 516 -13.09 23.01 13.41
N GLN A 517 -12.08 23.88 13.32
CA GLN A 517 -12.15 25.24 13.89
C GLN A 517 -13.07 26.15 13.08
N ALA A 518 -13.14 26.00 11.75
CA ALA A 518 -14.04 26.76 10.90
C ALA A 518 -15.52 26.31 11.01
N ALA A 519 -15.76 25.06 11.41
CA ALA A 519 -17.08 24.49 11.60
C ALA A 519 -17.68 24.74 13.02
N LYS A 520 -16.87 25.27 13.95
CA LYS A 520 -17.31 25.74 15.27
C LYS A 520 -17.51 27.24 15.24
#